data_AF-A0A1Y0C6J3-F1
#
_entry.id   AF-A0A1Y0C6J3-F1
#
_cell.length_a   1.000
_cell.length_b   1.000
_cell.length_c   1.000
_cell.angle_alpha   90.00
_cell.angle_beta   90.00
_cell.angle_gamma   90.00
#
_symmetry.space_group_name_H-M   'P 1'
#
loop_
_entity.id
_entity.type
_entity.pdbx_description
1 polymer ?
#
loop_
_entity_poly.entity_id
_entity_poly.type
_entity_poly.pdbx_seq_one_letter_code
_entity_poly.pdbx_strand_id
1 'polypeptide(L)'
;MSTALAPAPAIYSVAPAAPSITATPLSAAPAIGSVAPVGSTTTSVISNGTLAGPSAAPPIGSVTPAPSQVLALCDDPVAPSRTPYAPPTDAIPAPPEVPGKWQPAYTRDKKSYVVPGLDGIRQTDTLTRATSHAKVLDDTGNLTDWQLRSTVLGLARNPELLDGLALDGAEHISELDWSSKRALSSVAWQAARRSGAHDGSEFGTMVHGYLQAVLEGVLTLDEVPSMIRPYLVVLFAAMRRHNLNFVASMVERTVFIPATGMVGTFDFLVIDAEGTLMIGDLKTSSSIDLSWLAIAVQLAQYATASLMLTWNGSGWEPMPPVSQVIAKVAAVPKDAAVPSCRIYSVDLRLGKRLMDTATWVRHVHEAAARSASNPQLQRAGDDLVAWADDEALLLNAVPALA
;
A
#
# COMPACT_ATOMS: atom_id res chain seq x y z
N MET A 1 -48.02 -25.43 -40.63
CA MET A 1 -46.66 -25.83 -41.05
C MET A 1 -45.72 -25.47 -39.93
N SER A 2 -45.39 -26.45 -39.10
CA SER A 2 -44.55 -26.32 -37.91
C SER A 2 -43.13 -26.74 -38.30
N THR A 3 -42.14 -25.86 -38.15
CA THR A 3 -40.72 -26.17 -38.37
C THR A 3 -40.02 -26.11 -37.02
N ALA A 4 -39.72 -27.29 -36.49
CA ALA A 4 -38.93 -27.47 -35.28
C ALA A 4 -37.46 -27.15 -35.55
N LEU A 5 -36.85 -26.30 -34.72
CA LEU A 5 -35.41 -26.12 -34.69
C LEU A 5 -34.74 -27.36 -34.07
N ALA A 6 -33.68 -27.83 -34.72
CA ALA A 6 -32.82 -28.90 -34.24
C ALA A 6 -32.02 -28.49 -32.99
N PRO A 7 -31.73 -29.42 -32.06
CA PRO A 7 -30.89 -29.14 -30.90
C PRO A 7 -29.41 -29.05 -31.29
N ALA A 8 -28.69 -28.16 -30.61
CA ALA A 8 -27.25 -27.94 -30.76
C ALA A 8 -26.43 -29.18 -30.32
N PRO A 9 -25.26 -29.45 -30.92
CA PRO A 9 -24.44 -30.61 -30.59
C PRO A 9 -23.74 -30.45 -29.23
N ALA A 10 -23.69 -31.56 -28.49
CA ALA A 10 -23.01 -31.67 -27.21
C ALA A 10 -21.48 -31.53 -27.37
N ILE A 11 -20.88 -30.61 -26.60
CA ILE A 11 -19.44 -30.47 -26.48
C ILE A 11 -18.95 -31.48 -25.43
N TYR A 12 -18.22 -32.51 -25.90
CA TYR A 12 -17.50 -33.43 -25.02
C TYR A 12 -16.28 -32.72 -24.42
N SER A 13 -16.25 -32.62 -23.09
CA SER A 13 -15.06 -32.21 -22.33
C SER A 13 -14.07 -33.37 -22.27
N VAL A 14 -12.93 -33.23 -22.94
CA VAL A 14 -11.78 -34.13 -22.82
C VAL A 14 -10.88 -33.57 -21.72
N ALA A 15 -10.83 -34.26 -20.58
CA ALA A 15 -9.90 -33.96 -19.50
C ALA A 15 -8.45 -34.20 -19.96
N PRO A 16 -7.51 -33.26 -19.78
CA PRO A 16 -6.11 -33.53 -20.04
C PRO A 16 -5.52 -34.39 -18.91
N ALA A 17 -4.85 -35.47 -19.31
CA ALA A 17 -4.12 -36.38 -18.42
C ALA A 17 -2.97 -35.65 -17.70
N ALA A 18 -2.83 -35.89 -16.40
CA ALA A 18 -1.74 -35.38 -15.58
C ALA A 18 -0.40 -36.03 -15.99
N PRO A 19 0.70 -35.27 -16.09
CA PRO A 19 2.03 -35.84 -16.31
C PRO A 19 2.58 -36.44 -15.02
N SER A 20 2.93 -37.73 -15.07
CA SER A 20 3.66 -38.46 -14.04
C SER A 20 5.08 -37.93 -13.92
N ILE A 21 5.44 -37.35 -12.77
CA ILE A 21 6.80 -36.91 -12.47
C ILE A 21 7.48 -38.00 -11.63
N THR A 22 8.38 -38.74 -12.26
CA THR A 22 9.28 -39.69 -11.60
C THR A 22 10.40 -38.92 -10.90
N ALA A 23 10.43 -38.98 -9.57
CA ALA A 23 11.50 -38.41 -8.76
C ALA A 23 12.83 -39.14 -9.01
N THR A 24 13.86 -38.39 -9.37
CA THR A 24 15.27 -38.85 -9.42
C THR A 24 15.98 -38.35 -8.17
N PRO A 25 16.74 -39.18 -7.43
CA PRO A 25 17.39 -38.76 -6.19
C PRO A 25 18.58 -37.83 -6.42
N LEU A 26 18.73 -36.82 -5.56
CA LEU A 26 19.87 -35.90 -5.52
C LEU A 26 21.17 -36.65 -5.23
N SER A 27 22.18 -36.40 -6.07
CA SER A 27 23.56 -36.83 -5.89
C SER A 27 24.34 -35.84 -5.01
N ALA A 28 25.32 -36.38 -4.30
CA ALA A 28 26.03 -35.82 -3.16
C ALA A 28 26.90 -34.57 -3.45
N ALA A 29 26.98 -33.69 -2.46
CA ALA A 29 27.94 -32.58 -2.40
C ALA A 29 29.34 -33.08 -1.96
N PRO A 30 30.45 -32.57 -2.53
CA PRO A 30 31.78 -32.86 -2.02
C PRO A 30 32.19 -31.86 -0.93
N ALA A 31 32.83 -32.39 0.11
CA ALA A 31 33.49 -31.65 1.18
C ALA A 31 34.92 -31.23 0.77
N ILE A 32 35.31 -30.00 1.12
CA ILE A 32 36.70 -29.48 1.13
C ILE A 32 36.71 -28.46 2.28
N GLY A 33 37.60 -28.42 3.28
CA GLY A 33 38.96 -28.91 3.44
C GLY A 33 39.79 -27.72 3.98
N SER A 34 40.10 -27.74 5.28
CA SER A 34 40.83 -26.70 6.01
C SER A 34 42.34 -26.79 5.79
N VAL A 35 43.04 -25.69 5.48
CA VAL A 35 44.50 -25.50 5.72
C VAL A 35 44.82 -23.99 5.88
N ALA A 36 45.65 -23.66 6.86
CA ALA A 36 46.24 -22.34 7.15
C ALA A 36 47.78 -22.35 6.90
N PRO A 37 48.60 -21.34 7.28
CA PRO A 37 49.16 -20.32 6.38
C PRO A 37 50.72 -20.23 6.39
N VAL A 38 51.36 -19.60 5.38
CA VAL A 38 52.76 -19.10 5.38
C VAL A 38 52.84 -17.95 4.35
N GLY A 39 53.19 -16.69 4.66
CA GLY A 39 54.54 -16.10 4.77
C GLY A 39 55.18 -15.86 3.38
N SER A 40 55.79 -14.74 2.97
CA SER A 40 56.36 -13.57 3.65
C SER A 40 56.81 -12.49 2.62
N THR A 41 56.86 -11.22 3.05
CA THR A 41 57.85 -10.14 2.74
C THR A 41 58.15 -9.60 1.33
N THR A 42 57.91 -8.28 1.13
CA THR A 42 58.95 -7.20 1.04
C THR A 42 58.27 -5.80 0.97
N THR A 43 58.29 -4.93 2.00
CA THR A 43 59.28 -3.97 2.54
C THR A 43 59.40 -2.59 1.82
N SER A 44 58.82 -1.56 2.45
CA SER A 44 59.33 -0.16 2.64
C SER A 44 58.31 0.55 3.56
N VAL A 45 58.51 0.91 4.85
CA VAL A 45 59.52 1.71 5.59
C VAL A 45 59.51 3.19 5.13
N ILE A 46 59.27 4.27 5.90
CA ILE A 46 59.02 4.61 7.33
C ILE A 46 58.46 6.07 7.34
N SER A 47 57.44 6.48 8.11
CA SER A 47 57.52 7.22 9.41
C SER A 47 56.10 7.61 9.87
N ASN A 48 55.55 7.06 10.96
CA ASN A 48 55.63 7.46 12.39
C ASN A 48 54.67 8.57 12.85
N GLY A 49 53.67 8.16 13.64
CA GLY A 49 52.73 8.99 14.39
C GLY A 49 51.84 8.15 15.32
N THR A 50 52.46 7.64 16.39
CA THR A 50 51.97 7.16 17.71
C THR A 50 50.55 6.60 17.90
N LEU A 51 50.53 5.35 18.38
CA LEU A 51 49.40 4.50 18.80
C LEU A 51 48.85 4.85 20.19
N ALA A 52 47.54 4.69 20.38
CA ALA A 52 46.93 4.26 21.64
C ALA A 52 45.74 3.33 21.33
N GLY A 53 45.70 2.19 22.02
CA GLY A 53 44.86 1.03 21.73
C GLY A 53 43.37 1.14 22.11
N PRO A 54 42.63 0.02 21.98
CA PRO A 54 41.17 0.02 22.05
C PRO A 54 40.67 0.15 23.49
N SER A 55 39.87 1.18 23.75
CA SER A 55 39.21 1.39 25.04
C SER A 55 38.04 0.43 25.22
N ALA A 56 38.05 -0.27 26.35
CA ALA A 56 36.99 -1.13 26.85
C ALA A 56 35.67 -0.37 27.08
N ALA A 57 34.56 -1.13 27.04
CA ALA A 57 33.22 -0.65 27.40
C ALA A 57 33.18 -0.12 28.85
N PRO A 58 32.46 0.98 29.12
CA PRO A 58 32.38 1.54 30.46
C PRO A 58 31.49 0.69 31.40
N PRO A 59 31.81 0.63 32.70
CA PRO A 59 30.99 -0.07 33.68
C PRO A 59 29.69 0.70 33.97
N ILE A 60 28.63 -0.08 34.24
CA ILE A 60 27.34 0.41 34.71
C ILE A 60 27.54 1.06 36.09
N GLY A 61 27.58 2.40 36.10
CA GLY A 61 27.60 3.23 37.30
C GLY A 61 26.21 3.74 37.63
N SER A 62 25.85 3.64 38.90
CA SER A 62 24.59 4.08 39.52
C SER A 62 24.26 5.54 39.21
N VAL A 63 23.11 5.77 38.55
CA VAL A 63 22.55 7.11 38.36
C VAL A 63 21.84 7.51 39.65
N THR A 64 22.41 8.50 40.34
CA THR A 64 21.71 9.24 41.39
C THR A 64 20.59 10.06 40.75
N PRO A 65 19.33 10.03 41.23
CA PRO A 65 18.26 10.80 40.62
C PRO A 65 18.54 12.29 40.79
N ALA A 66 18.67 13.00 39.67
CA ALA A 66 18.65 14.46 39.67
C ALA A 66 17.26 14.93 40.14
N PRO A 67 17.16 16.00 40.94
CA PRO A 67 15.89 16.49 41.42
C PRO A 67 15.01 16.90 40.23
N SER A 68 13.77 16.40 40.24
CA SER A 68 12.71 16.72 39.29
C SER A 68 12.65 18.22 39.06
N GLN A 69 12.97 18.66 37.84
CA GLN A 69 12.59 19.99 37.40
C GLN A 69 11.08 20.00 37.23
N VAL A 70 10.40 20.45 38.27
CA VAL A 70 9.02 20.91 38.20
C VAL A 70 9.00 22.00 37.13
N LEU A 71 8.26 21.74 36.04
CA LEU A 71 7.89 22.74 35.05
C LEU A 71 7.19 23.88 35.80
N ALA A 72 7.93 24.97 36.04
CA ALA A 72 7.36 26.19 36.58
C ALA A 72 6.38 26.73 35.53
N LEU A 73 5.12 26.87 35.91
CA LEU A 73 4.13 27.67 35.21
C LEU A 73 4.58 29.13 35.32
N CYS A 74 5.42 29.55 34.38
CA CYS A 74 5.66 30.96 34.12
C CYS A 74 4.39 31.53 33.49
N ASP A 75 3.91 32.68 33.97
CA ASP A 75 2.98 33.51 33.23
C ASP A 75 3.68 34.00 31.95
N ASP A 76 3.64 33.18 30.91
CA ASP A 76 4.25 33.50 29.62
C ASP A 76 3.46 34.63 28.95
N PRO A 77 4.14 35.63 28.35
CA PRO A 77 3.48 36.61 27.51
C PRO A 77 2.76 35.89 26.37
N VAL A 78 1.52 36.31 26.08
CA VAL A 78 0.64 35.81 25.01
C VAL A 78 1.50 35.28 23.85
N ALA A 79 1.54 33.96 23.71
CA ALA A 79 2.35 33.31 22.68
C ALA A 79 2.05 34.01 21.34
N PRO A 80 3.07 34.50 20.61
CA PRO A 80 2.83 35.25 19.39
C PRO A 80 1.96 34.41 18.47
N SER A 81 0.90 35.01 17.92
CA SER A 81 -0.04 34.33 17.02
C SER A 81 0.75 33.65 15.91
N ARG A 82 0.93 32.32 16.01
CA ARG A 82 1.70 31.56 15.02
C ARG A 82 0.85 31.47 13.77
N THR A 83 1.46 31.75 12.61
CA THR A 83 0.79 31.55 11.32
C THR A 83 0.35 30.09 11.23
N PRO A 84 -0.93 29.83 10.91
CA PRO A 84 -1.42 28.47 10.70
C PRO A 84 -0.56 27.75 9.65
N TYR A 85 -0.30 26.46 9.88
CA TYR A 85 0.38 25.64 8.89
C TYR A 85 -0.46 25.54 7.63
N ALA A 86 0.11 25.96 6.50
CA ALA A 86 -0.46 25.74 5.17
C ALA A 86 0.30 24.59 4.50
N PRO A 87 -0.37 23.49 4.11
CA PRO A 87 0.23 22.42 3.33
C PRO A 87 0.95 22.97 2.08
N PRO A 88 2.15 22.47 1.74
CA PRO A 88 2.87 22.90 0.53
C PRO A 88 2.07 22.69 -0.76
N THR A 89 1.15 21.73 -0.75
CA THR A 89 0.26 21.38 -1.85
C THR A 89 -0.80 22.43 -2.14
N ASP A 90 -1.18 23.26 -1.17
CA ASP A 90 -2.22 24.31 -1.35
C ASP A 90 -1.79 25.38 -2.36
N ALA A 91 -0.49 25.55 -2.58
CA ALA A 91 0.06 26.47 -3.58
C ALA A 91 0.06 25.89 -5.00
N ILE A 92 -0.18 24.58 -5.16
CA ILE A 92 -0.13 23.89 -6.44
C ILE A 92 -1.57 23.84 -7.00
N PRO A 93 -1.81 24.34 -8.23
CA PRO A 93 -3.13 24.24 -8.84
C PRO A 93 -3.52 22.77 -9.03
N ALA A 94 -4.81 22.47 -8.95
CA ALA A 94 -5.31 21.12 -9.19
C ALA A 94 -4.98 20.66 -10.62
N PRO A 95 -4.66 19.37 -10.84
CA PRO A 95 -4.51 18.83 -12.18
C PRO A 95 -5.86 18.94 -12.91
N PRO A 96 -5.85 19.27 -14.22
CA PRO A 96 -7.10 19.35 -14.97
C PRO A 96 -7.74 17.97 -15.12
N GLU A 97 -9.07 17.95 -15.17
CA GLU A 97 -9.82 16.73 -15.40
C GLU A 97 -9.57 16.19 -16.82
N VAL A 98 -9.49 14.87 -16.94
CA VAL A 98 -9.39 14.23 -18.25
C VAL A 98 -10.78 14.09 -18.87
N PRO A 99 -11.05 14.70 -20.04
CA PRO A 99 -12.38 14.68 -20.65
C PRO A 99 -12.93 13.28 -20.89
N GLY A 100 -14.20 13.08 -20.52
CA GLY A 100 -14.93 11.84 -20.77
C GLY A 100 -14.48 10.63 -19.94
N LYS A 101 -13.47 10.78 -19.08
CA LYS A 101 -13.03 9.71 -18.17
C LYS A 101 -13.97 9.62 -16.98
N TRP A 102 -14.36 8.40 -16.64
CA TRP A 102 -15.10 8.11 -15.41
C TRP A 102 -14.26 8.44 -14.17
N GLN A 103 -14.92 9.03 -13.18
CA GLN A 103 -14.31 9.38 -11.91
C GLN A 103 -14.76 8.43 -10.80
N PRO A 104 -13.83 7.90 -10.00
CA PRO A 104 -14.14 7.08 -8.83
C PRO A 104 -15.17 7.70 -7.88
N ALA A 105 -16.31 7.03 -7.72
CA ALA A 105 -17.26 7.29 -6.66
C ALA A 105 -17.04 6.31 -5.51
N TYR A 106 -17.14 6.80 -4.28
CA TYR A 106 -16.94 6.02 -3.06
C TYR A 106 -18.15 6.13 -2.13
N THR A 107 -18.33 5.12 -1.27
CA THR A 107 -19.24 5.19 -0.14
C THR A 107 -18.88 6.33 0.81
N ARG A 108 -19.84 6.77 1.66
CA ARG A 108 -19.62 7.87 2.62
C ARG A 108 -18.40 7.65 3.53
N ASP A 109 -18.10 6.40 3.88
CA ASP A 109 -16.96 6.00 4.69
C ASP A 109 -15.66 5.76 3.89
N LYS A 110 -15.70 5.93 2.57
CA LYS A 110 -14.60 5.74 1.60
C LYS A 110 -13.96 4.35 1.60
N LYS A 111 -14.66 3.34 2.14
CA LYS A 111 -14.15 1.96 2.23
C LYS A 111 -14.40 1.14 0.96
N SER A 112 -15.42 1.51 0.19
CA SER A 112 -15.86 0.76 -0.98
C SER A 112 -16.08 1.66 -2.20
N TYR A 113 -15.92 1.08 -3.38
CA TYR A 113 -16.26 1.71 -4.65
C TYR A 113 -17.77 1.63 -4.90
N VAL A 114 -18.29 2.66 -5.55
CA VAL A 114 -19.59 2.65 -6.25
C VAL A 114 -19.28 2.63 -7.74
N VAL A 115 -19.51 1.49 -8.38
CA VAL A 115 -19.19 1.27 -9.80
C VAL A 115 -20.46 0.92 -10.58
N PRO A 116 -20.47 1.19 -11.90
CA PRO A 116 -21.48 0.64 -12.81
C PRO A 116 -21.60 -0.88 -12.61
N GLY A 117 -22.85 -1.36 -12.61
CA GLY A 117 -23.13 -2.77 -12.35
C GLY A 117 -22.31 -3.70 -13.23
N LEU A 118 -21.60 -4.64 -12.60
CA LEU A 118 -21.02 -5.79 -13.29
C LEU A 118 -22.15 -6.77 -13.60
N ASP A 119 -22.08 -7.60 -14.64
CA ASP A 119 -23.13 -8.60 -14.90
C ASP A 119 -23.42 -9.44 -13.65
N GLY A 120 -24.65 -9.33 -13.12
CA GLY A 120 -25.08 -9.99 -11.87
C GLY A 120 -24.81 -9.21 -10.56
N ILE A 121 -24.13 -8.07 -10.61
CA ILE A 121 -23.90 -7.14 -9.49
C ILE A 121 -24.71 -5.86 -9.76
N ARG A 122 -25.59 -5.48 -8.82
CA ARG A 122 -26.38 -4.26 -8.97
C ARG A 122 -25.46 -3.04 -8.83
N GLN A 123 -25.80 -1.94 -9.49
CA GLN A 123 -25.10 -0.65 -9.34
C GLN A 123 -25.04 -0.17 -7.86
N THR A 124 -25.90 -0.69 -6.99
CA THR A 124 -25.95 -0.41 -5.55
C THR A 124 -24.96 -1.23 -4.73
N ASP A 125 -24.34 -2.26 -5.29
CA ASP A 125 -23.47 -3.16 -4.56
C ASP A 125 -22.08 -2.53 -4.41
N THR A 126 -21.60 -2.43 -3.18
CA THR A 126 -20.34 -1.77 -2.86
C THR A 126 -19.19 -2.77 -2.86
N LEU A 127 -18.17 -2.53 -3.69
CA LEU A 127 -17.02 -3.45 -3.80
C LEU A 127 -15.84 -2.97 -2.94
N THR A 128 -15.24 -3.89 -2.19
CA THR A 128 -14.10 -3.57 -1.32
C THR A 128 -12.90 -3.11 -2.16
N ARG A 129 -12.14 -2.15 -1.63
CA ARG A 129 -10.92 -1.64 -2.28
C ARG A 129 -9.77 -2.65 -2.21
N ALA A 130 -9.09 -2.88 -3.32
CA ALA A 130 -7.88 -3.70 -3.41
C ALA A 130 -6.77 -3.29 -2.41
N THR A 131 -6.63 -1.98 -2.17
CA THR A 131 -5.66 -1.43 -1.21
C THR A 131 -5.91 -1.84 0.24
N SER A 132 -7.15 -2.21 0.59
CA SER A 132 -7.47 -2.67 1.95
C SER A 132 -6.96 -4.09 2.21
N HIS A 133 -6.77 -4.88 1.16
CA HIS A 133 -6.30 -6.25 1.24
C HIS A 133 -4.81 -6.33 1.57
N ALA A 134 -4.00 -5.49 0.92
CA ALA A 134 -2.57 -5.40 1.18
C ALA A 134 -2.24 -5.12 2.66
N LYS A 135 -3.10 -4.33 3.32
CA LYS A 135 -2.93 -3.95 4.73
C LYS A 135 -3.10 -5.08 5.73
N VAL A 136 -3.68 -6.21 5.33
CA VAL A 136 -3.90 -7.36 6.22
C VAL A 136 -2.57 -7.95 6.71
N LEU A 137 -1.52 -7.85 5.89
CA LEU A 137 -0.19 -8.40 6.19
C LEU A 137 0.84 -7.32 6.56
N ASP A 138 0.45 -6.04 6.55
CA ASP A 138 1.37 -4.93 6.82
C ASP A 138 1.63 -4.75 8.32
N ASP A 139 2.88 -4.46 8.67
CA ASP A 139 3.22 -3.91 9.98
C ASP A 139 3.01 -2.38 9.97
N THR A 140 2.03 -1.94 10.75
CA THR A 140 1.63 -0.53 10.85
C THR A 140 2.23 0.21 12.05
N GLY A 141 3.09 -0.43 12.85
CA GLY A 141 3.64 0.15 14.08
C GLY A 141 4.33 1.49 13.86
N ASN A 142 5.25 1.55 12.89
CA ASN A 142 5.96 2.79 12.56
C ASN A 142 5.04 3.90 12.03
N LEU A 143 4.00 3.53 11.26
CA LEU A 143 3.03 4.50 10.74
C LEU A 143 2.14 5.05 11.86
N THR A 144 1.76 4.18 12.79
CA THR A 144 0.97 4.54 13.98
C THR A 144 1.76 5.49 14.87
N ASP A 145 3.01 5.17 15.16
CA ASP A 145 3.93 6.03 15.92
C ASP A 145 4.09 7.40 15.28
N TRP A 146 4.28 7.44 13.96
CA TRP A 146 4.38 8.68 13.22
C TRP A 146 3.08 9.50 13.27
N GLN A 147 1.91 8.86 13.17
CA GLN A 147 0.62 9.53 13.29
C GLN A 147 0.39 10.08 14.70
N LEU A 148 0.78 9.35 15.74
CA LEU A 148 0.71 9.81 17.14
C LEU A 148 1.61 11.02 17.36
N ARG A 149 2.88 10.95 16.93
CA ARG A 149 3.84 12.07 17.03
C ARG A 149 3.33 13.31 16.29
N SER A 150 2.77 13.11 15.09
CA SER A 150 2.16 14.18 14.29
C SER A 150 0.97 14.82 15.00
N THR A 151 0.08 14.00 15.57
CA THR A 151 -1.08 14.47 16.34
C THR A 151 -0.65 15.30 17.56
N VAL A 152 0.30 14.79 18.35
CA VAL A 152 0.82 15.48 19.54
C VAL A 152 1.50 16.80 19.16
N LEU A 153 2.35 16.81 18.13
CA LEU A 153 2.97 18.03 17.63
C LEU A 153 1.93 19.03 17.12
N GLY A 154 0.91 18.55 16.41
CA GLY A 154 -0.20 19.34 15.92
C GLY A 154 -0.96 20.03 17.05
N LEU A 155 -1.32 19.30 18.10
CA LEU A 155 -2.01 19.84 19.28
C LEU A 155 -1.12 20.84 20.04
N ALA A 156 0.15 20.50 20.27
CA ALA A 156 1.09 21.39 20.95
C ALA A 156 1.28 22.74 20.21
N ARG A 157 1.10 22.75 18.88
CA ARG A 157 1.19 23.97 18.06
C ARG A 157 -0.13 24.68 17.85
N ASN A 158 -1.25 24.00 18.08
CA ASN A 158 -2.62 24.48 17.83
C ASN A 158 -3.52 24.12 19.02
N PRO A 159 -3.23 24.60 20.24
CA PRO A 159 -3.99 24.24 21.43
C PRO A 159 -5.46 24.65 21.35
N GLU A 160 -5.80 25.67 20.55
CA GLU A 160 -7.16 26.13 20.31
C GLU A 160 -8.04 25.08 19.61
N LEU A 161 -7.45 24.02 19.02
CA LEU A 161 -8.22 22.87 18.51
C LEU A 161 -8.96 22.10 19.62
N LEU A 162 -8.55 22.30 20.88
CA LEU A 162 -9.21 21.73 22.04
C LEU A 162 -10.36 22.61 22.54
N ASP A 163 -10.48 23.85 22.05
CA ASP A 163 -11.51 24.78 22.50
C ASP A 163 -12.90 24.24 22.15
N GLY A 164 -13.78 24.18 23.16
CA GLY A 164 -15.14 23.66 23.01
C GLY A 164 -15.25 22.13 22.89
N LEU A 165 -14.14 21.39 23.05
CA LEU A 165 -14.20 19.94 23.16
C LEU A 165 -14.75 19.54 24.54
N ALA A 166 -16.05 19.22 24.59
CA ALA A 166 -16.70 18.68 25.79
C ALA A 166 -16.43 17.18 25.90
N LEU A 167 -15.73 16.76 26.95
CA LEU A 167 -15.45 15.35 27.26
C LEU A 167 -16.15 14.87 28.54
N ASP A 168 -17.07 15.67 29.10
CA ASP A 168 -17.90 15.38 30.27
C ASP A 168 -17.15 14.82 31.50
N GLY A 169 -15.87 15.17 31.65
CA GLY A 169 -15.03 14.70 32.77
C GLY A 169 -14.58 13.25 32.66
N ALA A 170 -14.66 12.64 31.47
CA ALA A 170 -14.17 11.28 31.23
C ALA A 170 -12.66 11.19 31.48
N GLU A 171 -12.25 10.25 32.33
CA GLU A 171 -10.84 9.97 32.66
C GLU A 171 -10.28 8.86 31.76
N HIS A 172 -11.15 8.07 31.14
CA HIS A 172 -10.76 6.98 30.25
C HIS A 172 -11.57 6.95 28.95
N ILE A 173 -10.92 6.61 27.82
CA ILE A 173 -11.56 6.61 26.48
C ILE A 173 -12.78 5.68 26.38
N SER A 174 -12.88 4.66 27.24
CA SER A 174 -14.03 3.75 27.29
C SER A 174 -15.31 4.43 27.78
N GLU A 175 -15.18 5.50 28.58
CA GLU A 175 -16.29 6.24 29.17
C GLU A 175 -16.97 7.18 28.16
N LEU A 176 -16.25 7.54 27.10
CA LEU A 176 -16.76 8.42 26.05
C LEU A 176 -17.89 7.76 25.25
N ASP A 177 -18.97 8.49 25.03
CA ASP A 177 -20.01 8.12 24.09
C ASP A 177 -19.51 8.18 22.63
N TRP A 178 -20.36 7.76 21.69
CA TRP A 178 -19.98 7.74 20.28
C TRP A 178 -19.74 9.15 19.72
N SER A 179 -20.52 10.15 20.15
CA SER A 179 -20.41 11.51 19.62
C SER A 179 -19.10 12.17 20.07
N SER A 180 -18.71 12.00 21.33
CA SER A 180 -17.46 12.49 21.90
C SER A 180 -16.25 11.80 21.31
N LYS A 181 -16.29 10.47 21.10
CA LYS A 181 -15.24 9.73 20.38
C LYS A 181 -15.02 10.28 18.97
N ARG A 182 -16.11 10.62 18.27
CA ARG A 182 -16.05 11.19 16.92
C ARG A 182 -15.49 12.62 16.93
N ALA A 183 -15.89 13.45 17.90
CA ALA A 183 -15.36 14.80 18.08
C ALA A 183 -13.84 14.76 18.38
N LEU A 184 -13.42 13.92 19.32
CA LEU A 184 -12.01 13.71 19.66
C LEU A 184 -11.19 13.23 18.45
N SER A 185 -11.73 12.28 17.69
CA SER A 185 -11.09 11.83 16.44
C SER A 185 -10.95 12.96 15.44
N SER A 186 -11.97 13.81 15.29
CA SER A 186 -11.94 14.96 14.38
C SER A 186 -10.86 15.97 14.78
N VAL A 187 -10.71 16.26 16.06
CA VAL A 187 -9.65 17.13 16.59
C VAL A 187 -8.26 16.52 16.32
N ALA A 188 -8.08 15.23 16.60
CA ALA A 188 -6.82 14.53 16.35
C ALA A 188 -6.43 14.57 14.85
N TRP A 189 -7.39 14.33 13.95
CA TRP A 189 -7.16 14.43 12.50
C TRP A 189 -6.77 15.85 12.06
N GLN A 190 -7.43 16.88 12.59
CA GLN A 190 -7.10 18.27 12.31
C GLN A 190 -5.69 18.61 12.80
N ALA A 191 -5.34 18.20 14.02
CA ALA A 191 -4.02 18.40 14.60
C ALA A 191 -2.92 17.75 13.74
N ALA A 192 -3.07 16.46 13.40
CA ALA A 192 -2.12 15.76 12.54
C ALA A 192 -2.01 16.41 11.14
N ARG A 193 -3.11 16.88 10.56
CA ARG A 193 -3.08 17.61 9.28
C ARG A 193 -2.26 18.91 9.40
N ARG A 194 -2.45 19.68 10.47
CA ARG A 194 -1.67 20.91 10.74
C ARG A 194 -0.21 20.66 11.11
N SER A 195 0.22 19.41 11.25
CA SER A 195 1.62 19.03 11.41
C SER A 195 2.21 18.41 10.13
N GLY A 196 1.50 18.45 9.00
CA GLY A 196 1.97 17.92 7.73
C GLY A 196 1.79 16.42 7.53
N ALA A 197 0.96 15.75 8.35
CA ALA A 197 0.75 14.30 8.25
C ALA A 197 0.07 13.84 6.93
N HIS A 198 -0.40 14.78 6.10
CA HIS A 198 -1.06 14.45 4.83
C HIS A 198 -0.29 14.93 3.61
N ASP A 199 0.74 15.76 3.77
CA ASP A 199 1.40 16.44 2.66
C ASP A 199 2.02 15.46 1.67
N GLY A 200 2.54 14.33 2.15
CA GLY A 200 3.05 13.27 1.27
C GLY A 200 1.97 12.65 0.41
N SER A 201 0.82 12.36 0.99
CA SER A 201 -0.31 11.78 0.24
C SER A 201 -0.90 12.78 -0.74
N GLU A 202 -1.12 14.02 -0.31
CA GLU A 202 -1.66 15.08 -1.17
C GLU A 202 -0.71 15.39 -2.33
N PHE A 203 0.60 15.47 -2.05
CA PHE A 203 1.61 15.67 -3.09
C PHE A 203 1.60 14.51 -4.09
N GLY A 204 1.54 13.27 -3.60
CA GLY A 204 1.40 12.08 -4.46
C GLY A 204 0.18 12.15 -5.37
N THR A 205 -0.98 12.53 -4.84
CA THR A 205 -2.21 12.72 -5.64
C THR A 205 -2.02 13.76 -6.74
N MET A 206 -1.32 14.86 -6.47
CA MET A 206 -1.02 15.87 -7.50
C MET A 206 -0.11 15.32 -8.59
N VAL A 207 0.96 14.61 -8.23
CA VAL A 207 1.89 14.03 -9.21
C VAL A 207 1.17 13.00 -10.10
N HIS A 208 0.33 12.14 -9.53
CA HIS A 208 -0.49 11.18 -10.29
C HIS A 208 -1.45 11.86 -11.26
N GLY A 209 -2.21 12.87 -10.79
CA GLY A 209 -3.15 13.59 -11.64
C GLY A 209 -2.46 14.35 -12.78
N TYR A 210 -1.30 14.97 -12.53
CA TYR A 210 -0.52 15.60 -13.59
C TYR A 210 0.12 14.61 -14.55
N LEU A 211 0.62 13.46 -14.07
CA LEU A 211 1.09 12.39 -14.95
C LEU A 211 -0.02 11.94 -15.89
N GLN A 212 -1.21 11.67 -15.35
CA GLN A 212 -2.38 11.30 -16.15
C GLN A 212 -2.73 12.38 -17.18
N ALA A 213 -2.79 13.65 -16.80
CA ALA A 213 -3.13 14.73 -17.72
C ALA A 213 -2.12 14.86 -18.88
N VAL A 214 -0.83 14.63 -18.61
CA VAL A 214 0.21 14.60 -19.65
C VAL A 214 0.03 13.40 -20.57
N LEU A 215 -0.14 12.19 -20.01
CA LEU A 215 -0.23 10.95 -20.80
C LEU A 215 -1.48 10.90 -21.68
N GLU A 216 -2.58 11.51 -21.24
CA GLU A 216 -3.84 11.59 -22.00
C GLU A 216 -3.91 12.82 -22.90
N GLY A 217 -2.82 13.61 -23.00
CA GLY A 217 -2.72 14.75 -23.92
C GLY A 217 -3.62 15.94 -23.56
N VAL A 218 -4.07 16.04 -22.31
CA VAL A 218 -4.84 17.19 -21.80
C VAL A 218 -3.96 18.42 -21.67
N LEU A 219 -2.69 18.21 -21.33
CA LEU A 219 -1.67 19.24 -21.25
C LEU A 219 -0.31 18.68 -21.67
N THR A 220 0.59 19.55 -22.09
CA THR A 220 1.99 19.25 -22.37
C THR A 220 2.86 19.32 -21.11
N LEU A 221 4.01 18.66 -21.11
CA LEU A 221 4.92 18.69 -19.95
C LEU A 221 5.36 20.11 -19.55
N ASP A 222 5.44 21.05 -20.49
CA ASP A 222 5.83 22.44 -20.23
C ASP A 222 4.75 23.26 -19.51
N GLU A 223 3.48 22.84 -19.66
CA GLU A 223 2.32 23.44 -18.98
C GLU A 223 2.14 22.92 -17.54
N VAL A 224 2.86 21.85 -17.16
CA VAL A 224 2.86 21.35 -15.78
C VAL A 224 3.48 22.40 -14.84
N PRO A 225 2.87 22.68 -13.68
CA PRO A 225 3.41 23.61 -12.69
C PRO A 225 4.88 23.31 -12.38
N SER A 226 5.68 24.36 -12.22
CA SER A 226 7.13 24.25 -11.95
C SER A 226 7.45 23.42 -10.70
N MET A 227 6.53 23.34 -9.74
CA MET A 227 6.65 22.53 -8.53
C MET A 227 6.49 21.02 -8.78
N ILE A 228 5.77 20.60 -9.83
CA ILE A 228 5.51 19.18 -10.15
C ILE A 228 6.37 18.70 -11.32
N ARG A 229 6.60 19.56 -12.31
CA ARG A 229 7.31 19.23 -13.56
C ARG A 229 8.64 18.51 -13.36
N PRO A 230 9.54 18.90 -12.42
CA PRO A 230 10.81 18.20 -12.21
C PRO A 230 10.64 16.71 -11.89
N TYR A 231 9.59 16.34 -11.17
CA TYR A 231 9.30 14.95 -10.80
C TYR A 231 8.84 14.12 -12.01
N LEU A 232 8.03 14.70 -12.90
CA LEU A 232 7.63 14.04 -14.15
C LEU A 232 8.79 13.94 -15.14
N VAL A 233 9.67 14.95 -15.21
CA VAL A 233 10.87 14.92 -16.06
C VAL A 233 11.77 13.73 -15.71
N VAL A 234 12.06 13.52 -14.42
CA VAL A 234 12.92 12.40 -14.00
C VAL A 234 12.23 11.06 -14.17
N LEU A 235 10.90 10.98 -14.00
CA LEU A 235 10.11 9.80 -14.31
C LEU A 235 10.23 9.42 -15.79
N PHE A 236 9.97 10.36 -16.72
CA PHE A 236 10.07 10.10 -18.16
C PHE A 236 11.50 9.75 -18.57
N ALA A 237 12.51 10.41 -18.00
CA ALA A 237 13.91 10.08 -18.25
C ALA A 237 14.25 8.65 -17.80
N ALA A 238 13.78 8.23 -16.61
CA ALA A 238 14.00 6.89 -16.11
C ALA A 238 13.28 5.82 -16.96
N MET A 239 12.01 6.04 -17.33
CA MET A 239 11.28 5.13 -18.21
C MET A 239 12.02 4.91 -19.54
N ARG A 240 12.49 5.99 -20.19
CA ARG A 240 13.29 5.89 -21.41
C ARG A 240 14.60 5.12 -21.20
N ARG A 241 15.33 5.39 -20.12
CA ARG A 241 16.60 4.68 -19.80
C ARG A 241 16.37 3.17 -19.63
N HIS A 242 15.19 2.77 -19.19
CA HIS A 242 14.81 1.38 -18.98
C HIS A 242 14.07 0.75 -20.18
N ASN A 243 14.00 1.44 -21.33
CA ASN A 243 13.24 1.02 -22.52
C ASN A 243 11.76 0.70 -22.21
N LEU A 244 11.17 1.46 -21.29
CA LEU A 244 9.76 1.36 -20.94
C LEU A 244 8.99 2.52 -21.56
N ASN A 245 7.84 2.22 -22.14
CA ASN A 245 6.90 3.21 -22.65
C ASN A 245 5.57 3.09 -21.91
N PHE A 246 4.96 4.23 -21.58
CA PHE A 246 3.59 4.25 -21.09
C PHE A 246 2.64 3.82 -22.21
N VAL A 247 1.59 3.11 -21.83
CA VAL A 247 0.54 2.69 -22.76
C VAL A 247 -0.58 3.73 -22.74
N ALA A 248 -0.92 4.27 -23.90
CA ALA A 248 -1.96 5.29 -24.03
C ALA A 248 -3.32 4.78 -23.50
N SER A 249 -4.08 5.64 -22.83
CA SER A 249 -5.39 5.34 -22.24
C SER A 249 -5.38 4.20 -21.20
N MET A 250 -4.19 3.88 -20.67
CA MET A 250 -3.96 2.88 -19.63
C MET A 250 -3.27 3.51 -18.41
N VAL A 251 -3.70 4.72 -18.03
CA VAL A 251 -3.32 5.39 -16.79
C VAL A 251 -4.55 5.57 -15.91
N GLU A 252 -4.41 5.30 -14.61
CA GLU A 252 -5.45 5.49 -13.59
C GLU A 252 -6.76 4.76 -13.99
N ARG A 253 -6.67 3.51 -14.45
CA ARG A 253 -7.84 2.70 -14.88
C ARG A 253 -8.34 1.81 -13.75
N THR A 254 -9.66 1.77 -13.59
CA THR A 254 -10.33 0.95 -12.59
C THR A 254 -10.54 -0.46 -13.10
N VAL A 255 -10.26 -1.46 -12.26
CA VAL A 255 -10.29 -2.89 -12.59
C VAL A 255 -11.06 -3.70 -11.54
N PHE A 256 -11.64 -4.81 -11.99
CA PHE A 256 -12.28 -5.81 -11.14
C PHE A 256 -11.39 -7.05 -11.02
N ILE A 257 -11.22 -7.52 -9.79
CA ILE A 257 -10.31 -8.59 -9.40
C ILE A 257 -11.16 -9.76 -8.88
N PRO A 258 -11.46 -10.77 -9.71
CA PRO A 258 -12.38 -11.85 -9.34
C PRO A 258 -11.89 -12.66 -8.14
N ALA A 259 -10.57 -12.89 -8.05
CA ALA A 259 -9.97 -13.71 -7.00
C ALA A 259 -10.29 -13.20 -5.59
N THR A 260 -10.53 -11.90 -5.44
CA THR A 260 -10.83 -11.26 -4.17
C THR A 260 -12.20 -10.60 -4.12
N GLY A 261 -12.93 -10.57 -5.25
CA GLY A 261 -14.18 -9.80 -5.40
C GLY A 261 -14.00 -8.29 -5.23
N MET A 262 -12.78 -7.78 -5.45
CA MET A 262 -12.42 -6.38 -5.16
C MET A 262 -12.33 -5.54 -6.42
N VAL A 263 -12.38 -4.22 -6.21
CA VAL A 263 -12.10 -3.21 -7.24
C VAL A 263 -10.92 -2.35 -6.80
N GLY A 264 -10.12 -1.94 -7.76
CA GLY A 264 -9.07 -0.95 -7.53
C GLY A 264 -8.73 -0.21 -8.80
N THR A 265 -7.92 0.83 -8.67
CA THR A 265 -7.37 1.59 -9.79
C THR A 265 -5.87 1.36 -9.80
N PHE A 266 -5.30 0.99 -10.93
CA PHE A 266 -3.85 0.91 -11.10
C PHE A 266 -3.33 2.24 -11.66
N ASP A 267 -2.09 2.61 -11.32
CA ASP A 267 -1.53 3.91 -11.72
C ASP A 267 -1.29 3.96 -13.23
N PHE A 268 -0.61 2.96 -13.82
CA PHE A 268 -0.44 2.86 -15.27
C PHE A 268 -0.06 1.46 -15.76
N LEU A 269 -0.17 1.23 -17.07
CA LEU A 269 0.53 0.15 -17.78
C LEU A 269 1.78 0.68 -18.49
N VAL A 270 2.82 -0.14 -18.50
CA VAL A 270 4.02 0.05 -19.34
C VAL A 270 4.23 -1.13 -20.27
N ILE A 271 4.90 -0.87 -21.38
CA ILE A 271 5.36 -1.88 -22.34
C ILE A 271 6.88 -1.78 -22.49
N ASP A 272 7.57 -2.92 -22.49
CA ASP A 272 9.00 -2.99 -22.79
C ASP A 272 9.27 -3.10 -24.30
N ALA A 273 10.55 -3.16 -24.67
CA ALA A 273 10.99 -3.26 -26.06
C ALA A 273 10.56 -4.57 -26.74
N GLU A 274 10.32 -5.62 -25.95
CA GLU A 274 9.86 -6.93 -26.39
C GLU A 274 8.34 -7.02 -26.54
N GLY A 275 7.61 -5.97 -26.15
CA GLY A 275 6.15 -5.90 -26.23
C GLY A 275 5.43 -6.47 -25.01
N THR A 276 6.13 -6.74 -23.92
CA THR A 276 5.53 -7.24 -22.68
C THR A 276 4.82 -6.11 -21.93
N LEU A 277 3.50 -6.21 -21.83
CA LEU A 277 2.70 -5.32 -20.99
C LEU A 277 2.90 -5.65 -19.51
N MET A 278 3.10 -4.65 -18.66
CA MET A 278 3.31 -4.81 -17.22
C MET A 278 2.50 -3.78 -16.45
N ILE A 279 2.02 -4.18 -15.26
CA ILE A 279 1.47 -3.23 -14.28
C ILE A 279 2.60 -2.31 -13.81
N GLY A 280 2.31 -1.01 -13.76
CA GLY A 280 3.16 0.03 -13.24
C GLY A 280 2.53 0.77 -12.06
N ASP A 281 3.37 1.21 -11.13
CA ASP A 281 2.99 2.01 -9.97
C ASP A 281 4.00 3.13 -9.74
N LEU A 282 3.53 4.33 -9.38
CA LEU A 282 4.34 5.50 -9.07
C LEU A 282 4.25 5.81 -7.57
N LYS A 283 5.41 5.79 -6.91
CA LYS A 283 5.55 6.15 -5.50
C LYS A 283 6.31 7.46 -5.36
N THR A 284 5.74 8.38 -4.59
CA THR A 284 6.35 9.68 -4.30
C THR A 284 6.85 9.82 -2.86
N SER A 285 6.68 8.79 -2.03
CA SER A 285 7.15 8.79 -0.66
C SER A 285 8.68 8.91 -0.58
N SER A 286 9.16 9.47 0.52
CA SER A 286 10.60 9.69 0.76
C SER A 286 11.39 8.39 0.86
N SER A 287 10.74 7.29 1.29
CA SER A 287 11.24 5.92 1.20
C SER A 287 10.07 4.96 0.90
N ILE A 288 10.40 3.82 0.31
CA ILE A 288 9.50 2.70 0.01
C ILE A 288 9.96 1.38 0.61
N ASP A 289 11.07 1.39 1.38
CA ASP A 289 11.79 0.18 1.78
C ASP A 289 10.97 -0.76 2.66
N LEU A 290 10.04 -0.20 3.46
CA LEU A 290 9.15 -0.97 4.33
C LEU A 290 7.80 -1.31 3.68
N SER A 291 7.55 -0.84 2.46
CA SER A 291 6.24 -0.98 1.79
C SER A 291 6.21 -2.08 0.73
N TRP A 292 7.31 -2.80 0.50
CA TRP A 292 7.43 -3.77 -0.57
C TRP A 292 6.42 -4.91 -0.50
N LEU A 293 6.03 -5.35 0.71
CA LEU A 293 5.03 -6.39 0.89
C LEU A 293 3.67 -5.93 0.36
N ALA A 294 3.15 -4.81 0.87
CA ALA A 294 1.90 -4.23 0.38
C ALA A 294 1.92 -3.92 -1.12
N ILE A 295 3.02 -3.35 -1.61
CA ILE A 295 3.20 -3.05 -3.03
C ILE A 295 3.11 -4.34 -3.86
N ALA A 296 3.78 -5.41 -3.46
CA ALA A 296 3.74 -6.68 -4.19
C ALA A 296 2.34 -7.30 -4.21
N VAL A 297 1.62 -7.28 -3.08
CA VAL A 297 0.23 -7.76 -3.01
C VAL A 297 -0.70 -6.93 -3.90
N GLN A 298 -0.56 -5.60 -3.86
CA GLN A 298 -1.35 -4.68 -4.68
C GLN A 298 -1.12 -4.90 -6.17
N LEU A 299 0.15 -4.99 -6.61
CA LEU A 299 0.49 -5.21 -8.01
C LEU A 299 0.04 -6.59 -8.51
N ALA A 300 0.11 -7.62 -7.66
CA ALA A 300 -0.40 -8.95 -8.00
C ALA A 300 -1.93 -8.96 -8.15
N GLN A 301 -2.66 -8.21 -7.33
CA GLN A 301 -4.10 -8.04 -7.50
C GLN A 301 -4.42 -7.43 -8.88
N TYR A 302 -3.74 -6.35 -9.27
CA TYR A 302 -3.99 -5.72 -10.58
C TYR A 302 -3.59 -6.61 -11.75
N ALA A 303 -2.47 -7.33 -11.63
CA ALA A 303 -2.04 -8.26 -12.68
C ALA A 303 -3.03 -9.42 -12.88
N THR A 304 -3.79 -9.79 -11.85
CA THR A 304 -4.80 -10.87 -11.89
C THR A 304 -6.21 -10.36 -12.15
N ALA A 305 -6.39 -9.06 -12.40
CA ALA A 305 -7.67 -8.50 -12.78
C ALA A 305 -8.17 -9.10 -14.11
N SER A 306 -9.49 -9.28 -14.22
CA SER A 306 -10.11 -9.86 -15.42
C SER A 306 -10.81 -8.84 -16.29
N LEU A 307 -11.30 -7.76 -15.66
CA LEU A 307 -12.08 -6.72 -16.30
C LEU A 307 -11.54 -5.36 -15.89
N MET A 308 -11.67 -4.43 -16.81
CA MET A 308 -11.35 -3.03 -16.66
C MET A 308 -12.62 -2.23 -16.94
N LEU A 309 -12.87 -1.18 -16.17
CA LEU A 309 -13.98 -0.29 -16.42
C LEU A 309 -13.71 0.48 -17.71
N THR A 310 -14.70 0.53 -18.60
CA THR A 310 -14.63 1.34 -19.83
C THR A 310 -14.33 2.80 -19.51
N TRP A 311 -13.70 3.52 -20.44
CA TRP A 311 -13.22 4.89 -20.22
C TRP A 311 -14.27 5.82 -19.61
N ASN A 312 -15.49 5.78 -20.13
CA ASN A 312 -16.62 6.61 -19.69
C ASN A 312 -17.45 6.00 -18.54
N GLY A 313 -17.10 4.80 -18.07
CA GLY A 313 -17.84 4.10 -17.02
C GLY A 313 -19.21 3.61 -17.47
N SER A 314 -19.42 3.36 -18.77
CA SER A 314 -20.67 2.79 -19.28
C SER A 314 -20.82 1.29 -19.04
N GLY A 315 -19.71 0.60 -18.76
CA GLY A 315 -19.65 -0.83 -18.54
C GLY A 315 -18.23 -1.33 -18.32
N TRP A 316 -18.03 -2.65 -18.45
CA TRP A 316 -16.76 -3.33 -18.23
C TRP A 316 -16.25 -3.95 -19.54
N GLU A 317 -14.94 -3.91 -19.74
CA GLU A 317 -14.23 -4.51 -20.87
C GLU A 317 -13.14 -5.47 -20.37
N PRO A 318 -12.69 -6.43 -21.20
CA PRO A 318 -11.62 -7.35 -20.80
C PRO A 318 -10.33 -6.61 -20.43
N MET A 319 -9.71 -6.99 -19.32
CA MET A 319 -8.36 -6.52 -18.97
C MET A 319 -7.37 -7.07 -20.02
N PRO A 320 -6.52 -6.24 -20.64
CA PRO A 320 -5.48 -6.74 -21.54
C PRO A 320 -4.53 -7.70 -20.81
N PRO A 321 -3.98 -8.72 -21.51
CA PRO A 321 -3.04 -9.64 -20.89
C PRO A 321 -1.77 -8.89 -20.51
N VAL A 322 -1.47 -8.86 -19.21
CA VAL A 322 -0.24 -8.31 -18.64
C VAL A 322 0.65 -9.42 -18.08
N SER A 323 1.93 -9.14 -17.96
CA SER A 323 2.91 -9.99 -17.30
C SER A 323 2.41 -10.45 -15.93
N GLN A 324 2.48 -11.76 -15.71
CA GLN A 324 2.17 -12.40 -14.43
C GLN A 324 3.43 -12.69 -13.60
N VAL A 325 4.59 -12.22 -14.06
CA VAL A 325 5.90 -12.53 -13.46
C VAL A 325 6.53 -11.29 -12.86
N ILE A 326 6.41 -10.16 -13.55
CA ILE A 326 7.09 -8.92 -13.18
C ILE A 326 6.15 -7.72 -13.34
N ALA A 327 6.20 -6.80 -12.38
CA ALA A 327 5.62 -5.46 -12.44
C ALA A 327 6.72 -4.40 -12.23
N LYS A 328 6.40 -3.14 -12.50
CA LYS A 328 7.33 -2.00 -12.39
C LYS A 328 6.86 -1.00 -11.35
N VAL A 329 7.79 -0.50 -10.55
CA VAL A 329 7.55 0.61 -9.61
C VAL A 329 8.52 1.74 -9.94
N ALA A 330 7.99 2.92 -10.22
CA ALA A 330 8.77 4.13 -10.37
C ALA A 330 8.77 4.90 -9.04
N ALA A 331 9.91 4.93 -8.37
CA ALA A 331 10.09 5.65 -7.12
C ALA A 331 10.64 7.05 -7.42
N VAL A 332 9.85 8.07 -7.11
CA VAL A 332 10.13 9.49 -7.37
C VAL A 332 10.03 10.25 -6.03
N PRO A 333 11.04 10.15 -5.16
CA PRO A 333 10.96 10.67 -3.79
C PRO A 333 10.75 12.18 -3.75
N LYS A 334 9.70 12.63 -3.07
CA LYS A 334 9.35 14.05 -2.98
C LYS A 334 10.40 14.92 -2.27
N ASP A 335 11.11 14.36 -1.28
CA ASP A 335 12.03 15.10 -0.40
C ASP A 335 13.52 14.95 -0.82
N ALA A 336 13.79 14.38 -2.00
CA ALA A 336 15.16 14.28 -2.48
C ALA A 336 15.71 15.67 -2.82
N ALA A 337 16.93 15.96 -2.34
CA ALA A 337 17.61 17.23 -2.59
C ALA A 337 17.74 17.55 -4.10
N VAL A 338 17.86 16.51 -4.92
CA VAL A 338 17.78 16.59 -6.37
C VAL A 338 16.69 15.61 -6.83
N PRO A 339 15.72 16.05 -7.66
CA PRO A 339 14.73 15.15 -8.24
C PRO A 339 15.40 13.96 -8.90
N SER A 340 14.90 12.76 -8.61
CA SER A 340 15.41 11.52 -9.17
C SER A 340 14.27 10.52 -9.32
N CYS A 341 14.48 9.53 -10.19
CA CYS A 341 13.57 8.41 -10.33
C CYS A 341 14.37 7.11 -10.40
N ARG A 342 13.94 6.12 -9.61
CA ARG A 342 14.46 4.75 -9.68
C ARG A 342 13.35 3.79 -10.06
N ILE A 343 13.61 2.97 -11.08
CA ILE A 343 12.69 1.90 -11.50
C ILE A 343 13.07 0.61 -10.76
N TYR A 344 12.07 -0.01 -10.13
CA TYR A 344 12.18 -1.30 -9.49
C TYR A 344 11.35 -2.34 -10.25
N SER A 345 11.82 -3.58 -10.21
CA SER A 345 11.07 -4.75 -10.67
C SER A 345 10.51 -5.49 -9.46
N VAL A 346 9.22 -5.83 -9.50
CA VAL A 346 8.54 -6.55 -8.43
C VAL A 346 8.16 -7.96 -8.92
N ASP A 347 8.49 -8.99 -8.13
CA ASP A 347 8.13 -10.38 -8.42
C ASP A 347 6.64 -10.64 -8.12
N LEU A 348 5.85 -10.79 -9.18
CA LEU A 348 4.42 -11.03 -9.08
C LEU A 348 4.07 -12.47 -8.68
N ARG A 349 4.98 -13.44 -8.81
CA ARG A 349 4.74 -14.80 -8.31
C ARG A 349 4.77 -14.82 -6.79
N LEU A 350 5.73 -14.12 -6.19
CA LEU A 350 5.75 -13.91 -4.75
C LEU A 350 4.56 -13.04 -4.32
N GLY A 351 4.28 -11.94 -5.03
CA GLY A 351 3.12 -11.08 -4.77
C GLY A 351 1.80 -11.84 -4.77
N LYS A 352 1.60 -12.79 -5.71
CA LYS A 352 0.40 -13.63 -5.76
C LYS A 352 0.28 -14.57 -4.55
N ARG A 353 1.37 -15.21 -4.14
CA ARG A 353 1.34 -16.04 -2.92
C ARG A 353 0.97 -15.22 -1.69
N LEU A 354 1.53 -14.02 -1.56
CA LEU A 354 1.21 -13.10 -0.48
C LEU A 354 -0.26 -12.61 -0.56
N MET A 355 -0.78 -12.37 -1.75
CA MET A 355 -2.20 -12.06 -1.97
C MET A 355 -3.09 -13.21 -1.50
N ASP A 356 -2.76 -14.45 -1.85
CA ASP A 356 -3.53 -15.64 -1.40
C ASP A 356 -3.49 -15.76 0.13
N THR A 357 -2.32 -15.55 0.76
CA THR A 357 -2.18 -15.49 2.22
C THR A 357 -3.02 -14.37 2.84
N ALA A 358 -3.00 -13.16 2.28
CA ALA A 358 -3.79 -12.03 2.76
C ALA A 358 -5.30 -12.33 2.69
N THR A 359 -5.76 -13.03 1.65
CA THR A 359 -7.16 -13.46 1.50
C THR A 359 -7.54 -14.43 2.60
N TRP A 360 -6.70 -15.43 2.86
CA TRP A 360 -6.92 -16.39 3.92
C TRP A 360 -6.97 -15.72 5.30
N VAL A 361 -5.98 -14.90 5.66
CA VAL A 361 -5.96 -14.18 6.95
C VAL A 361 -7.20 -13.28 7.11
N ARG A 362 -7.64 -12.63 6.04
CA ARG A 362 -8.89 -11.86 6.07
C ARG A 362 -10.10 -12.73 6.36
N HIS A 363 -10.23 -13.90 5.71
CA HIS A 363 -11.33 -14.82 5.99
C HIS A 363 -11.33 -15.28 7.45
N VAL A 364 -10.16 -15.55 8.03
CA VAL A 364 -10.01 -15.88 9.46
C VAL A 364 -10.51 -14.74 10.35
N HIS A 365 -10.13 -13.49 10.07
CA HIS A 365 -10.64 -12.33 10.82
C HIS A 365 -12.16 -12.18 10.71
N GLU A 366 -12.71 -12.36 9.52
CA GLU A 366 -14.16 -12.26 9.30
C GLU A 366 -14.91 -13.39 10.00
N ALA A 367 -14.37 -14.62 10.01
CA ALA A 367 -14.91 -15.75 10.75
C ALA A 367 -14.89 -15.51 12.26
N ALA A 368 -13.75 -15.05 12.80
CA ALA A 368 -13.61 -14.71 14.21
C ALA A 368 -14.60 -13.61 14.64
N ALA A 369 -14.74 -12.54 13.86
CA ALA A 369 -15.68 -11.46 14.15
C ALA A 369 -17.14 -11.93 14.12
N ARG A 370 -17.51 -12.77 13.13
CA ARG A 370 -18.85 -13.38 13.08
C ARG A 370 -19.11 -14.25 14.30
N SER A 371 -18.20 -15.17 14.61
CA SER A 371 -18.36 -16.10 15.73
C SER A 371 -18.47 -15.37 17.06
N ALA A 372 -17.62 -14.37 17.29
CA ALA A 372 -17.65 -13.56 18.52
C ALA A 372 -18.95 -12.76 18.67
N SER A 373 -19.59 -12.36 17.55
CA SER A 373 -20.87 -11.65 17.59
C SER A 373 -22.06 -12.57 17.89
N ASN A 374 -22.06 -13.78 17.32
CA ASN A 374 -23.06 -14.81 17.56
C ASN A 374 -22.49 -16.16 17.08
N PRO A 375 -22.21 -17.12 17.98
CA PRO A 375 -21.66 -18.44 17.62
C PRO A 375 -22.51 -19.22 16.61
N GLN A 376 -23.83 -18.97 16.54
CA GLN A 376 -24.71 -19.62 15.57
C GLN A 376 -24.49 -19.16 14.11
N LEU A 377 -23.71 -18.10 13.89
CA LEU A 377 -23.36 -17.60 12.56
C LEU A 377 -22.13 -18.29 11.97
N GLN A 378 -21.53 -19.25 12.68
CA GLN A 378 -20.45 -20.07 12.16
C GLN A 378 -20.89 -20.83 10.91
N ARG A 379 -19.98 -20.98 9.95
CA ARG A 379 -20.20 -21.71 8.70
C ARG A 379 -19.26 -22.90 8.62
N ALA A 380 -19.74 -23.98 8.00
CA ALA A 380 -18.84 -25.05 7.56
C ALA A 380 -17.79 -24.45 6.61
N GLY A 381 -16.51 -24.61 6.92
CA GLY A 381 -15.40 -23.97 6.20
C GLY A 381 -14.72 -22.83 6.95
N ASP A 382 -15.27 -22.33 8.06
CA ASP A 382 -14.63 -21.25 8.83
C ASP A 382 -13.37 -21.76 9.55
N ASP A 383 -12.23 -21.08 9.30
CA ASP A 383 -10.99 -21.29 10.05
C ASP A 383 -11.03 -20.40 11.31
N LEU A 384 -11.20 -21.02 12.48
CA LEU A 384 -11.22 -20.33 13.79
C LEU A 384 -9.90 -20.54 14.54
N VAL A 385 -9.36 -19.45 15.09
CA VAL A 385 -8.11 -19.47 15.89
C VAL A 385 -8.40 -19.68 17.38
N ALA A 386 -9.61 -19.34 17.84
CA ALA A 386 -10.05 -19.51 19.22
C ALA A 386 -11.58 -19.73 19.28
N TRP A 387 -12.03 -20.44 20.30
CA TRP A 387 -13.43 -20.72 20.63
C TRP A 387 -13.57 -20.91 22.15
N ALA A 388 -14.78 -20.77 22.68
CA ALA A 388 -15.06 -21.08 24.09
C ALA A 388 -15.22 -22.61 24.29
N ASP A 389 -14.71 -23.15 25.39
CA ASP A 389 -14.70 -24.60 25.66
C ASP A 389 -16.11 -25.22 25.73
N ASP A 390 -17.13 -24.41 26.01
CA ASP A 390 -18.53 -24.79 26.10
C ASP A 390 -19.34 -24.55 24.81
N GLU A 391 -18.72 -24.00 23.76
CA GLU A 391 -19.36 -23.79 22.46
C GLU A 391 -19.16 -25.00 21.53
N ALA A 392 -20.25 -25.46 20.91
CA ALA A 392 -20.18 -26.51 19.91
C ALA A 392 -19.50 -25.99 18.63
N LEU A 393 -18.30 -26.46 18.35
CA LEU A 393 -17.58 -26.13 17.12
C LEU A 393 -18.15 -26.87 15.91
N LEU A 394 -18.39 -26.13 14.84
CA LEU A 394 -18.52 -26.69 13.49
C LEU A 394 -17.13 -26.86 12.86
N LEU A 395 -16.29 -27.75 13.44
CA LEU A 395 -14.94 -28.01 12.93
C LEU A 395 -15.00 -28.56 11.50
N ASN A 396 -14.12 -28.04 10.64
CA ASN A 396 -13.75 -28.72 9.41
C ASN A 396 -13.03 -30.04 9.75
N ALA A 397 -13.28 -31.08 8.96
CA ALA A 397 -12.31 -32.15 8.80
C ALA A 397 -11.03 -31.50 8.24
N VAL A 398 -9.99 -31.42 9.07
CA VAL A 398 -8.66 -30.91 8.68
C VAL A 398 -8.27 -31.60 7.37
N PRO A 399 -8.00 -30.86 6.27
CA PRO A 399 -7.37 -31.48 5.11
C PRO A 399 -6.02 -31.98 5.60
N ALA A 400 -5.79 -33.29 5.52
CA ALA A 400 -4.49 -33.86 5.83
C ALA A 400 -3.43 -33.07 5.05
N LEU A 401 -2.48 -32.46 5.77
CA LEU A 401 -1.32 -31.81 5.17
C LEU A 401 -0.65 -32.85 4.24
N ALA A 402 -0.67 -32.59 2.94
CA ALA A 402 -0.02 -33.39 1.91
C ALA A 402 1.28 -32.72 1.46
#